data_AF-A0A832TI36-F1
#
_entry.id   AF-A0A832TI36-F1
#
_cell.length_a   1.000
_cell.length_b   1.000
_cell.length_c   1.000
_cell.angle_alpha   90.00
_cell.angle_beta   90.00
_cell.angle_gamma   90.00
#
_symmetry.space_group_name_H-M   'P 1'
#
loop_
_entity.id
_entity.type
_entity.pdbx_description
1 polymer ?
#
loop_
_entity_poly.entity_id
_entity_poly.type
_entity_poly.pdbx_seq_one_letter_code
_entity_poly.pdbx_strand_id
1 'polypeptide(L)'
;MFRECLSVSINKIFEESWKNRLTKYEIARIISARALQLAMGASPLIDTNNLPFNDVISIAEEELKRGVLPITVRRVYPNGKIELVSVKKVEFK
;
A
#
# COMPACT_ATOMS: atom_id res chain seq x y z
N MET A 1 -24.65 8.52 32.11
CA MET A 1 -25.22 8.53 30.75
C MET A 1 -24.52 9.50 29.77
N PHE A 2 -23.32 10.02 30.07
CA PHE A 2 -22.59 10.98 29.21
C PHE A 2 -21.20 10.50 28.75
N ARG A 3 -20.82 9.26 29.05
CA ARG A 3 -19.47 8.73 28.78
C ARG A 3 -19.31 8.01 27.44
N GLU A 4 -20.40 7.70 26.74
CA GLU A 4 -20.36 6.96 25.46
C GLU A 4 -20.21 7.85 24.21
N CYS A 5 -20.44 9.17 24.29
CA CYS A 5 -20.37 10.04 23.11
C CYS A 5 -18.95 10.48 22.69
N LEU A 6 -17.96 10.49 23.60
CA LEU A 6 -16.60 10.99 23.31
C LEU A 6 -15.71 9.98 22.57
N SER A 7 -16.05 8.69 22.56
CA SER A 7 -15.26 7.64 21.90
C SER A 7 -15.53 7.53 20.39
N VAL A 8 -16.71 7.96 19.93
CA VAL A 8 -17.11 7.84 18.52
C VAL A 8 -16.42 8.88 17.63
N SER A 9 -16.07 10.05 18.17
CA SER A 9 -15.42 11.14 17.44
C SER A 9 -13.94 10.87 17.13
N ILE A 10 -13.20 10.25 18.05
CA ILE A 10 -11.78 9.94 17.84
C ILE A 10 -11.60 8.92 16.72
N ASN A 11 -12.42 7.86 16.66
CA ASN A 11 -12.28 6.83 15.63
C ASN A 11 -12.56 7.37 14.21
N LYS A 12 -13.46 8.35 14.06
CA LYS A 12 -13.75 8.98 12.75
C LYS A 12 -12.61 9.88 12.29
N ILE A 13 -12.15 10.78 13.17
CA ILE A 13 -10.97 11.62 12.91
C ILE A 13 -9.78 10.73 12.59
N PHE A 14 -9.70 9.60 13.32
CA PHE A 14 -8.68 8.62 13.10
C PHE A 14 -8.80 8.12 11.65
N GLU A 15 -9.85 7.37 11.32
CA GLU A 15 -10.12 6.77 9.99
C GLU A 15 -9.88 7.73 8.80
N GLU A 16 -10.29 8.99 8.90
CA GLU A 16 -10.07 10.02 7.86
C GLU A 16 -8.58 10.34 7.65
N SER A 17 -7.76 10.32 8.70
CA SER A 17 -6.35 10.70 8.65
C SER A 17 -5.43 9.73 7.88
N TRP A 18 -5.70 8.41 7.90
CA TRP A 18 -4.92 7.40 7.13
C TRP A 18 -5.57 7.02 5.81
N LYS A 19 -6.75 7.53 5.51
CA LYS A 19 -7.44 7.20 4.27
C LYS A 19 -6.60 7.50 3.02
N ASN A 20 -5.82 8.58 3.07
CA ASN A 20 -5.04 9.08 1.95
C ASN A 20 -3.56 8.62 1.95
N ARG A 21 -3.15 7.72 2.86
CA ARG A 21 -1.75 7.25 2.97
C ARG A 21 -1.67 5.74 3.16
N LEU A 22 -0.58 5.14 2.68
CA LEU A 22 -0.26 3.74 2.95
C LEU A 22 0.54 3.64 4.26
N THR A 23 0.31 2.58 5.01
CA THR A 23 1.11 2.24 6.18
C THR A 23 2.42 1.57 5.75
N LYS A 24 3.46 1.65 6.59
CA LYS A 24 4.73 0.96 6.35
C LYS A 24 4.57 -0.55 6.13
N TYR A 25 3.56 -1.16 6.76
CA TYR A 25 3.26 -2.58 6.62
C TYR A 25 2.62 -2.90 5.27
N GLU A 26 1.71 -2.06 4.80
CA GLU A 26 1.11 -2.20 3.46
C GLU A 26 2.19 -2.05 2.38
N ILE A 27 3.06 -1.03 2.51
CA ILE A 27 4.19 -0.81 1.61
C ILE A 27 5.11 -2.03 1.56
N ALA A 28 5.58 -2.50 2.72
CA ALA A 28 6.44 -3.68 2.80
C ALA A 28 5.78 -4.91 2.19
N ARG A 29 4.46 -5.10 2.42
CA ARG A 29 3.72 -6.24 1.87
C ARG A 29 3.58 -6.18 0.35
N ILE A 30 3.35 -5.00 -0.21
CA ILE A 30 3.26 -4.78 -1.65
C ILE A 30 4.61 -5.08 -2.31
N ILE A 31 5.70 -4.53 -1.77
CA ILE A 31 7.07 -4.80 -2.24
C ILE A 31 7.36 -6.29 -2.18
N SER A 32 7.05 -6.95 -1.05
CA SER A 32 7.27 -8.39 -0.89
C SER A 32 6.52 -9.22 -1.92
N ALA A 33 5.24 -8.91 -2.14
CA ALA A 33 4.42 -9.64 -3.11
C ALA A 33 4.93 -9.43 -4.54
N ARG A 34 5.34 -8.20 -4.87
CA ARG A 34 5.85 -7.89 -6.21
C ARG A 34 7.23 -8.49 -6.45
N ALA A 35 8.12 -8.44 -5.46
CA ALA A 35 9.41 -9.10 -5.51
C ALA A 35 9.25 -10.61 -5.72
N LEU A 36 8.29 -11.25 -5.04
CA LEU A 36 7.98 -12.66 -5.28
C LEU A 36 7.56 -12.92 -6.74
N GLN A 37 6.70 -12.09 -7.32
CA GLN A 37 6.29 -12.23 -8.72
C GLN A 37 7.48 -12.16 -9.69
N LEU A 38 8.36 -11.18 -9.48
CA LEU A 38 9.57 -11.01 -10.29
C LEU A 38 10.54 -12.20 -10.12
N ALA A 39 10.69 -12.71 -8.90
CA ALA A 39 11.50 -13.91 -8.63
C ALA A 39 10.94 -15.16 -9.33
N MET A 40 9.63 -15.23 -9.54
CA MET A 40 8.96 -16.28 -10.31
C MET A 40 9.05 -16.07 -11.84
N GLY A 41 9.80 -15.08 -12.32
CA GLY A 41 9.99 -14.80 -13.75
C GLY A 41 8.91 -13.94 -14.38
N ALA A 42 8.11 -13.22 -13.58
CA ALA A 42 7.19 -12.23 -14.13
C ALA A 42 7.96 -11.05 -14.75
N SER A 43 7.44 -10.51 -15.87
CA SER A 43 8.07 -9.36 -16.52
C SER A 43 7.99 -8.10 -15.64
N PRO A 44 9.09 -7.35 -15.50
CA PRO A 44 9.05 -6.01 -14.93
C PRO A 44 8.26 -5.06 -15.85
N LEU A 45 7.58 -4.09 -15.25
CA LEU A 45 6.79 -3.04 -15.92
C LEU A 45 7.63 -1.78 -16.23
N ILE A 46 8.87 -1.75 -15.76
CA ILE A 46 9.82 -0.66 -15.94
C ILE A 46 11.03 -1.13 -16.74
N ASP A 47 11.67 -0.19 -17.44
CA ASP A 47 12.90 -0.48 -18.18
C ASP A 47 14.05 -0.78 -17.21
N THR A 48 14.50 -2.04 -17.18
CA THR A 48 15.57 -2.53 -16.32
C THR A 48 16.97 -2.09 -16.75
N ASN A 49 17.12 -1.54 -17.96
CA ASN A 49 18.42 -1.14 -18.53
C ASN A 49 19.15 -0.06 -17.72
N ASN A 50 18.44 0.68 -16.86
CA ASN A 50 19.01 1.75 -16.05
C ASN A 50 19.29 1.36 -14.59
N LEU A 51 19.03 0.11 -14.17
CA LEU A 51 19.31 -0.30 -12.79
C LEU A 51 20.71 -0.93 -12.67
N PRO A 52 21.61 -0.38 -11.83
CA PRO A 52 22.93 -0.95 -11.59
C PRO A 52 22.90 -2.23 -10.75
N PHE A 53 21.76 -2.56 -10.12
CA PHE A 53 21.58 -3.74 -9.28
C PHE A 53 20.38 -4.56 -9.78
N ASN A 54 20.65 -5.81 -10.17
CA ASN A 54 19.65 -6.80 -10.61
C ASN A 54 18.81 -7.37 -9.44
N ASP A 55 18.73 -6.65 -8.33
CA ASP A 55 18.02 -7.14 -7.15
C ASP A 55 16.53 -6.95 -7.34
N VAL A 56 15.82 -8.07 -7.26
CA VAL A 56 14.37 -8.17 -7.45
C VAL A 56 13.58 -7.21 -6.54
N ILE A 57 14.11 -6.96 -5.35
CA ILE A 57 13.51 -6.04 -4.37
C ILE A 57 13.61 -4.59 -4.86
N SER A 58 14.77 -4.18 -5.36
CA SER A 58 14.98 -2.81 -5.86
C SER A 58 14.09 -2.50 -7.07
N ILE A 59 13.87 -3.48 -7.95
CA ILE A 59 12.93 -3.35 -9.07
C ILE A 59 11.50 -3.15 -8.54
N ALA A 60 11.07 -3.95 -7.57
CA ALA A 60 9.74 -3.83 -6.97
C ALA A 60 9.53 -2.48 -6.25
N GLU A 61 10.57 -1.95 -5.59
CA GLU A 61 10.55 -0.63 -4.97
C GLU A 61 10.39 0.49 -6.01
N GLU A 62 11.13 0.44 -7.12
CA GLU A 62 11.03 1.42 -8.20
C GLU A 62 9.67 1.37 -8.91
N GLU A 63 9.12 0.17 -9.13
CA GLU A 63 7.75 0.02 -9.67
C GLU A 63 6.69 0.59 -8.73
N LEU A 64 6.88 0.43 -7.42
CA LEU A 64 5.99 1.00 -6.42
C LEU A 64 6.08 2.53 -6.40
N LYS A 65 7.29 3.10 -6.45
CA LYS A 65 7.50 4.57 -6.50
C LYS A 65 6.88 5.20 -7.73
N ARG A 66 6.95 4.52 -8.89
CA ARG A 66 6.30 4.99 -10.14
C ARG A 66 4.78 4.78 -10.14
N GLY A 67 4.22 4.09 -9.15
CA GLY A 67 2.77 3.87 -9.03
C GLY A 67 2.17 3.03 -10.17
N VAL A 68 2.97 2.19 -10.84
CA VAL A 68 2.52 1.41 -12.00
C VAL A 68 1.83 0.09 -11.60
N LEU A 69 2.05 -0.37 -10.36
CA LEU A 69 1.55 -1.66 -9.87
C LEU A 69 0.02 -1.70 -9.81
N PRO A 70 -0.64 -2.68 -10.47
CA PRO A 70 -2.09 -2.86 -10.42
C PRO A 70 -2.52 -3.64 -9.15
N ILE A 71 -2.13 -3.14 -7.98
CA ILE A 71 -2.43 -3.75 -6.68
C ILE A 71 -3.42 -2.88 -5.92
N THR A 72 -4.41 -3.51 -5.29
CA THR A 72 -5.39 -2.87 -4.41
C THR A 72 -5.29 -3.47 -3.01
N VAL A 73 -5.21 -2.62 -2.00
CA VAL A 73 -5.20 -3.02 -0.60
C VAL A 73 -6.63 -3.04 -0.07
N ARG A 74 -7.01 -4.15 0.57
CA ARG A 74 -8.31 -4.31 1.22
C ARG A 74 -8.14 -4.09 2.72
N ARG A 75 -8.67 -2.98 3.24
CA ARG A 75 -8.70 -2.67 4.67
C ARG A 75 -10.01 -3.18 5.27
N VAL A 76 -9.92 -3.99 6.33
CA VAL A 76 -11.08 -4.51 7.05
C VAL A 76 -11.09 -3.88 8.44
N TYR A 77 -12.14 -3.13 8.74
CA TYR A 77 -12.33 -2.48 10.03
C TYR A 77 -12.99 -3.43 11.03
N PRO A 78 -12.81 -3.22 12.34
CA PRO A 78 -13.49 -4.02 13.38
C PRO A 78 -15.02 -3.96 13.28
N ASN A 79 -15.55 -2.90 12.66
CA ASN A 79 -16.98 -2.72 12.40
C ASN A 79 -17.49 -3.53 11.19
N GLY A 80 -16.64 -4.37 10.57
CA GLY A 80 -16.96 -5.14 9.36
C GLY A 80 -16.96 -4.34 8.06
N LYS A 81 -16.73 -3.02 8.12
CA LYS A 81 -16.57 -2.19 6.92
C LYS A 81 -15.31 -2.59 6.15
N ILE A 82 -15.39 -2.52 4.83
CA ILE A 82 -14.28 -2.81 3.93
C ILE A 82 -14.02 -1.57 3.09
N GLU A 83 -12.77 -1.09 3.10
CA GLU A 83 -12.30 -0.06 2.18
C GLU A 83 -11.27 -0.62 1.21
N LEU A 84 -11.38 -0.23 -0.06
CA LEU A 84 -10.46 -0.62 -1.12
C LEU A 84 -9.58 0.59 -1.47
N VAL A 85 -8.29 0.46 -1.18
CA VAL A 85 -7.29 1.51 -1.43
C VAL A 85 -6.43 1.08 -2.62
N SER A 86 -6.57 1.79 -3.74
CA SER A 86 -5.75 1.53 -4.93
C SER A 86 -4.40 2.23 -4.79
N VAL A 87 -3.32 1.47 -4.93
CA VAL A 87 -1.93 1.96 -4.76
C VAL A 87 -1.60 3.10 -5.72
N LYS A 88 -2.21 3.14 -6.91
CA LYS A 88 -2.00 4.21 -7.91
C LYS A 88 -2.40 5.60 -7.42
N LYS A 89 -3.34 5.69 -6.48
CA LYS A 89 -3.97 6.96 -6.06
C LYS A 89 -3.37 7.53 -4.78
N VAL A 90 -2.46 6.80 -4.13
CA VAL A 90 -1.99 7.18 -2.79
C VAL A 90 -0.67 7.92 -2.89
N GLU A 91 -0.56 9.04 -2.18
CA GLU A 91 0.69 9.78 -2.03
C GLU A 91 1.64 9.03 -1.09
N PHE A 92 2.90 8.90 -1.49
CA PHE A 92 4.00 8.53 -0.60
C PHE A 92 4.45 9.81 0.13
N LYS A 93 4.15 9.91 1.43
CA LYS A 93 4.67 10.98 2.30
C LYS A 93 5.89 10.50 3.05
#